data_AF-A0A1G0G4A3-F1
#
_entry.id   AF-A0A1G0G4A3-F1
#
_cell.length_a   1.000
_cell.length_b   1.000
_cell.length_c   1.000
_cell.angle_alpha   90.00
_cell.angle_beta   90.00
_cell.angle_gamma   90.00
#
_symmetry.space_group_name_H-M   'P 1'
#
loop_
_entity.id
_entity.type
_entity.pdbx_description
1 polymer ?
#
loop_
_entity_poly.entity_id
_entity_poly.type
_entity_poly.pdbx_seq_one_letter_code
_entity_poly.pdbx_strand_id
1 'polypeptide(L)'
;MKKEIVKQLHHAFESITQQDKTVEFWYARDLQKLLHYEKWDNFLKVIEKAKSACLYSKNRVSDHFADISKMVMLGSGSQRKIDDIKLTRYACYLIAQNGDPTKTEIAFAQTYFAVQTRKQEIIEKRLAEIERLQAREKLSQSEKLLSGVIFKRDVDGAGFASIRSKGDKALFGGFSTQQMKHKFSIPDNRALADFLPTITIKAKDFANEITTFNTTRDNLQGEISITKEHVKNNTDVRNLLARKNIYPEKLPAAEDVKKVSRKIKSERKELGKIRD
;
A
#
# COMPACT_ATOMS: atom_id res chain seq x y z
N MET A 1 -23.56 13.43 1.88
CA MET A 1 -24.47 12.27 1.69
C MET A 1 -24.58 11.51 2.99
N LYS A 2 -25.78 11.06 3.36
CA LYS A 2 -26.05 10.38 4.65
C LYS A 2 -25.36 9.01 4.67
N LYS A 3 -24.54 8.71 5.68
CA LYS A 3 -23.78 7.44 5.82
C LYS A 3 -24.71 6.22 5.88
N GLU A 4 -25.95 6.44 6.28
CA GLU A 4 -27.00 5.46 6.51
C GLU A 4 -27.46 4.81 5.20
N ILE A 5 -27.58 5.59 4.13
CA ILE A 5 -28.03 5.12 2.81
C ILE A 5 -26.98 4.21 2.18
N VAL A 6 -25.70 4.54 2.34
CA VAL A 6 -24.59 3.72 1.86
C VAL A 6 -24.55 2.37 2.58
N LYS A 7 -24.82 2.35 3.90
CA LYS A 7 -24.93 1.11 4.67
C LYS A 7 -26.13 0.27 4.21
N GLN A 8 -27.28 0.89 3.95
CA GLN A 8 -28.49 0.20 3.49
C GLN A 8 -28.29 -0.46 2.13
N LEU A 9 -27.71 0.24 1.15
CA LEU A 9 -27.43 -0.31 -0.18
C LEU A 9 -26.37 -1.41 -0.14
N HIS A 10 -25.33 -1.25 0.68
CA HIS A 10 -24.35 -2.31 0.89
C HIS A 10 -24.99 -3.54 1.52
N HIS A 11 -25.82 -3.37 2.55
CA HIS A 11 -26.56 -4.48 3.16
C HIS A 11 -27.52 -5.13 2.16
N ALA A 12 -28.23 -4.34 1.34
CA ALA A 12 -29.12 -4.86 0.32
C ALA A 12 -28.36 -5.67 -0.75
N PHE A 13 -27.17 -5.22 -1.15
CA PHE A 13 -26.29 -5.95 -2.06
C PHE A 13 -25.79 -7.27 -1.44
N GLU A 14 -25.36 -7.25 -0.19
CA GLU A 14 -24.93 -8.48 0.51
C GLU A 14 -26.11 -9.42 0.83
N SER A 15 -27.35 -8.90 0.92
CA SER A 15 -28.54 -9.72 1.23
C SER A 15 -29.01 -10.59 0.06
N ILE A 16 -28.64 -10.22 -1.18
CA ILE A 16 -28.96 -11.01 -2.37
C ILE A 16 -27.81 -11.95 -2.78
N THR A 17 -26.72 -11.97 -2.01
CA THR A 17 -25.58 -12.87 -2.23
C THR A 17 -26.04 -14.32 -2.11
N GLN A 18 -25.57 -15.14 -3.03
CA GLN A 18 -25.73 -16.59 -3.03
C GLN A 18 -24.37 -17.24 -2.86
N GLN A 19 -24.35 -18.48 -2.37
CA GLN A 19 -23.13 -19.23 -2.18
C GLN A 19 -23.24 -20.58 -2.91
N ASP A 20 -22.27 -20.87 -3.77
CA ASP A 20 -22.09 -22.18 -4.39
C ASP A 20 -20.79 -22.77 -3.85
N LYS A 21 -20.90 -23.76 -2.96
CA LYS A 21 -19.78 -24.32 -2.18
C LYS A 21 -19.02 -23.24 -1.41
N THR A 22 -17.94 -22.70 -1.98
CA THR A 22 -17.05 -21.70 -1.39
C THR A 22 -17.03 -20.38 -2.17
N VAL A 23 -17.79 -20.29 -3.26
CA VAL A 23 -17.79 -19.13 -4.15
C VAL A 23 -19.08 -18.35 -3.99
N GLU A 24 -18.94 -17.08 -3.61
CA GLU A 24 -20.05 -16.11 -3.58
C GLU A 24 -20.40 -15.65 -5.00
N PHE A 25 -21.69 -15.58 -5.29
CA PHE A 25 -22.21 -15.09 -6.57
C PHE A 25 -23.54 -14.37 -6.41
N TRP A 26 -23.93 -13.62 -7.43
CA TRP A 26 -25.19 -12.90 -7.52
C TRP A 26 -25.94 -13.30 -8.79
N TYR A 27 -27.27 -13.34 -8.74
CA TYR A 27 -28.08 -13.44 -9.95
C TYR A 27 -28.30 -12.07 -10.57
N ALA A 28 -28.11 -11.95 -11.88
CA ALA A 28 -28.30 -10.70 -12.60
C ALA A 28 -29.76 -10.21 -12.51
N ARG A 29 -30.77 -11.10 -12.48
CA ARG A 29 -32.17 -10.70 -12.24
C ARG A 29 -32.42 -10.08 -10.87
N ASP A 30 -31.71 -10.52 -9.84
CA ASP A 30 -31.85 -9.95 -8.51
C ASP A 30 -31.11 -8.60 -8.41
N LEU A 31 -29.93 -8.51 -9.03
CA LEU A 31 -29.19 -7.26 -9.15
C LEU A 31 -29.94 -6.20 -9.98
N GLN A 32 -30.64 -6.61 -11.04
CA GLN A 32 -31.50 -5.74 -11.85
C GLN A 32 -32.52 -4.98 -10.99
N LYS A 33 -33.21 -5.72 -10.09
CA LYS A 33 -34.23 -5.15 -9.20
C LYS A 33 -33.58 -4.18 -8.20
N LEU A 34 -32.46 -4.58 -7.63
CA LEU A 34 -31.71 -3.76 -6.67
C LEU A 34 -31.22 -2.44 -7.28
N LEU A 35 -30.87 -2.44 -8.57
CA LEU A 35 -30.41 -1.26 -9.31
C LEU A 35 -31.54 -0.51 -10.05
N HIS A 36 -32.80 -0.86 -9.77
CA HIS A 36 -34.01 -0.26 -10.35
C HIS A 36 -34.00 -0.16 -11.88
N TYR A 37 -33.62 -1.24 -12.56
CA TYR A 37 -33.87 -1.40 -13.99
C TYR A 37 -35.20 -2.13 -14.21
N GLU A 38 -36.22 -1.41 -14.67
CA GLU A 38 -37.55 -2.01 -14.88
C GLU A 38 -37.56 -3.08 -15.97
N LYS A 39 -36.87 -2.82 -17.10
CA LYS A 39 -36.83 -3.72 -18.26
C LYS A 39 -35.50 -4.50 -18.30
N TRP A 40 -35.59 -5.82 -18.44
CA TRP A 40 -34.42 -6.71 -18.56
C TRP A 40 -33.51 -6.31 -19.73
N ASP A 41 -34.06 -5.97 -20.89
CA ASP A 41 -33.27 -5.60 -22.08
C ASP A 41 -32.40 -4.34 -21.85
N ASN A 42 -32.88 -3.40 -21.03
CA ASN A 42 -32.09 -2.23 -20.67
C ASN A 42 -30.94 -2.60 -19.73
N PHE A 43 -31.18 -3.53 -18.80
CA PHE A 43 -30.14 -4.02 -17.91
C PHE A 43 -29.11 -4.87 -18.64
N LEU A 44 -29.53 -5.71 -19.60
CA LEU A 44 -28.64 -6.46 -20.48
C LEU A 44 -27.64 -5.55 -21.20
N LYS A 45 -28.08 -4.40 -21.71
CA LYS A 45 -27.16 -3.43 -22.35
C LYS A 45 -26.07 -2.95 -21.38
N VAL A 46 -26.38 -2.80 -20.10
CA VAL A 46 -25.38 -2.45 -19.06
C VAL A 46 -24.45 -3.63 -18.79
N ILE A 47 -24.97 -4.85 -18.73
CA ILE A 47 -24.17 -6.06 -18.59
C ILE A 47 -23.20 -6.21 -19.77
N GLU A 48 -23.63 -5.98 -21.01
CA GLU A 48 -22.75 -6.08 -22.19
C GLU A 48 -21.64 -5.01 -22.19
N LYS A 49 -21.94 -3.79 -21.71
CA LYS A 49 -20.89 -2.78 -21.44
C LYS A 49 -19.91 -3.26 -20.36
N ALA A 50 -20.42 -3.86 -19.29
CA ALA A 50 -19.59 -4.41 -18.22
C ALA A 50 -18.72 -5.59 -18.69
N LYS A 51 -19.25 -6.49 -19.52
CA LYS A 51 -18.48 -7.57 -20.18
C LYS A 51 -17.38 -7.01 -21.07
N SER A 52 -17.68 -5.95 -21.83
CA SER A 52 -16.69 -5.26 -22.65
C SER A 52 -15.57 -4.65 -21.79
N ALA A 53 -15.92 -3.97 -20.70
CA ALA A 53 -14.94 -3.42 -19.75
C ALA A 53 -14.07 -4.51 -19.09
N CYS A 54 -14.66 -5.66 -18.77
CA CYS A 54 -13.95 -6.83 -18.25
C CYS A 54 -12.89 -7.32 -19.25
N LEU A 55 -13.29 -7.48 -20.52
CA LEU A 55 -12.41 -7.91 -21.61
C LEU A 55 -11.24 -6.93 -21.82
N TYR A 56 -11.53 -5.62 -21.91
CA TYR A 56 -10.48 -4.60 -22.08
C TYR A 56 -9.56 -4.47 -20.85
N SER A 57 -10.03 -4.88 -19.67
CA SER A 57 -9.21 -5.02 -18.46
C SER A 57 -8.36 -6.29 -18.44
N LYS A 58 -8.32 -7.06 -19.55
CA LYS A 58 -7.59 -8.32 -19.72
C LYS A 58 -8.08 -9.46 -18.80
N ASN A 59 -9.34 -9.41 -18.36
CA ASN A 59 -9.98 -10.50 -17.62
C ASN A 59 -10.85 -11.35 -18.56
N ARG A 60 -10.99 -12.64 -18.25
CA ARG A 60 -11.84 -13.56 -19.02
C ARG A 60 -13.30 -13.39 -18.60
N VAL A 61 -14.16 -13.00 -19.54
CA VAL A 61 -15.58 -12.70 -19.26
C VAL A 61 -16.32 -13.88 -18.62
N SER A 62 -16.07 -15.11 -19.07
CA SER A 62 -16.72 -16.32 -18.54
C SER A 62 -16.42 -16.61 -17.07
N ASP A 63 -15.33 -16.07 -16.52
CA ASP A 63 -14.94 -16.27 -15.12
C ASP A 63 -15.75 -15.34 -14.18
N HIS A 64 -16.50 -14.40 -14.76
CA HIS A 64 -17.21 -13.34 -14.04
C HIS A 64 -18.69 -13.23 -14.41
N PHE A 65 -19.05 -13.57 -15.64
CA PHE A 65 -20.41 -13.56 -16.17
C PHE A 65 -20.72 -14.95 -16.73
N ALA A 66 -21.35 -15.80 -15.93
CA ALA A 66 -21.73 -17.15 -16.34
C ALA A 66 -23.22 -17.20 -16.67
N ASP A 67 -23.54 -17.33 -17.95
CA ASP A 67 -24.92 -17.46 -18.41
C ASP A 67 -25.52 -18.78 -17.92
N ILE A 68 -26.73 -18.70 -17.36
CA ILE A 68 -27.47 -19.83 -16.81
C ILE A 68 -28.96 -19.71 -17.18
N SER A 69 -29.73 -20.75 -16.89
CA SER A 69 -31.18 -20.64 -16.94
C SER A 69 -31.81 -21.12 -15.63
N LYS A 70 -32.86 -20.43 -15.19
CA LYS A 70 -33.58 -20.72 -13.95
C LYS A 70 -35.06 -20.97 -14.24
N MET A 71 -35.68 -21.89 -13.51
CA MET A 71 -37.14 -22.09 -13.56
C MET A 71 -37.81 -21.11 -12.60
N VAL A 72 -38.85 -20.41 -13.06
CA VAL A 72 -39.66 -19.49 -12.24
C VAL A 72 -41.13 -19.86 -12.29
N MET A 73 -41.81 -19.74 -11.15
CA MET A 73 -43.26 -19.93 -11.04
C MET A 73 -43.98 -18.69 -11.59
N LEU A 74 -44.93 -18.92 -12.49
CA LEU A 74 -45.84 -17.90 -13.00
C LEU A 74 -47.07 -17.77 -12.08
N GLY A 75 -47.76 -16.63 -12.15
CA GLY A 75 -48.99 -16.40 -11.38
C GLY A 75 -50.13 -17.40 -11.65
N SER A 76 -50.02 -18.18 -12.72
CA SER A 76 -50.92 -19.28 -13.07
C SER A 76 -50.54 -20.63 -12.45
N GLY A 77 -49.47 -20.71 -11.65
CA GLY A 77 -48.94 -21.95 -11.07
C GLY A 77 -48.05 -22.78 -12.01
N SER A 78 -47.89 -22.38 -13.26
CA SER A 78 -46.99 -23.02 -14.23
C SER A 78 -45.53 -22.55 -14.09
N GLN A 79 -44.56 -23.40 -14.45
CA GLN A 79 -43.14 -23.03 -14.45
C GLN A 79 -42.64 -22.65 -15.83
N ARG A 80 -41.81 -21.62 -15.92
CA ARG A 80 -41.13 -21.20 -17.15
C ARG A 80 -39.62 -21.10 -16.94
N LYS A 81 -38.85 -21.57 -17.92
CA LYS A 81 -37.40 -21.37 -17.98
C LYS A 81 -37.09 -19.94 -18.43
N ILE A 82 -36.30 -19.21 -17.64
CA ILE A 82 -35.80 -17.88 -17.97
C ILE A 82 -34.28 -17.88 -17.96
N ASP A 83 -33.68 -17.12 -18.87
CA ASP A 83 -32.22 -16.93 -18.90
C ASP A 83 -31.79 -15.90 -17.87
N ASP A 84 -30.73 -16.20 -17.15
CA ASP A 84 -30.13 -15.36 -16.10
C ASP A 84 -28.60 -15.48 -16.16
N ILE A 85 -27.89 -14.72 -15.33
CA ILE A 85 -26.43 -14.72 -15.32
C ILE A 85 -25.96 -14.78 -13.86
N LYS A 86 -25.07 -15.74 -13.56
CA LYS A 86 -24.31 -15.73 -12.31
C LYS A 86 -23.17 -14.72 -12.45
N LEU A 87 -23.12 -13.80 -11.50
CA LEU A 87 -22.19 -12.68 -11.46
C LEU A 87 -21.25 -12.87 -10.27
N THR A 88 -19.95 -12.68 -10.50
CA THR A 88 -19.00 -12.50 -9.39
C THR A 88 -19.15 -11.11 -8.78
N ARG A 89 -18.58 -10.90 -7.59
CA ARG A 89 -18.46 -9.57 -6.96
C ARG A 89 -17.85 -8.53 -7.92
N TYR A 90 -16.84 -8.95 -8.69
CA TYR A 90 -16.21 -8.10 -9.71
C TYR A 90 -17.16 -7.74 -10.87
N ALA A 91 -17.94 -8.70 -11.38
CA ALA A 91 -18.94 -8.42 -12.42
C ALA A 91 -20.00 -7.43 -11.93
N CYS A 92 -20.48 -7.57 -10.69
CA CYS A 92 -21.41 -6.63 -10.08
C CYS A 92 -20.84 -5.20 -10.01
N TYR A 93 -19.54 -5.06 -9.73
CA TYR A 93 -18.86 -3.76 -9.70
C TYR A 93 -18.77 -3.13 -11.09
N LEU A 94 -18.43 -3.91 -12.12
CA LEU A 94 -18.40 -3.43 -13.49
C LEU A 94 -19.79 -3.02 -13.99
N ILE A 95 -20.85 -3.75 -13.61
CA ILE A 95 -22.24 -3.39 -13.93
C ILE A 95 -22.60 -2.04 -13.28
N ALA A 96 -22.27 -1.85 -12.01
CA ALA A 96 -22.52 -0.58 -11.32
C ALA A 96 -21.73 0.59 -11.94
N GLN A 97 -20.47 0.37 -12.36
CA GLN A 97 -19.65 1.39 -13.01
C GLN A 97 -20.19 1.79 -14.39
N ASN A 98 -20.76 0.85 -15.15
CA ASN A 98 -21.25 1.06 -16.51
C ASN A 98 -22.76 1.36 -16.59
N GLY A 99 -23.44 1.42 -15.44
CA GLY A 99 -24.87 1.72 -15.36
C GLY A 99 -25.19 3.20 -15.60
N ASP A 100 -26.48 3.48 -15.75
CA ASP A 100 -27.00 4.83 -15.94
C ASP A 100 -26.88 5.69 -14.65
N PRO A 101 -26.05 6.74 -14.63
CA PRO A 101 -25.83 7.56 -13.44
C PRO A 101 -27.06 8.41 -13.05
N THR A 102 -28.09 8.52 -13.89
CA THR A 102 -29.34 9.20 -13.50
C THR A 102 -30.19 8.34 -12.56
N LYS A 103 -29.88 7.04 -12.42
CA LYS A 103 -30.49 6.16 -11.42
C LYS A 103 -29.76 6.33 -10.10
N THR A 104 -30.52 6.63 -9.04
CA THR A 104 -29.96 6.94 -7.72
C THR A 104 -29.06 5.82 -7.21
N GLU A 105 -29.45 4.55 -7.38
CA GLU A 105 -28.74 3.36 -6.93
C GLU A 105 -27.39 3.18 -7.64
N ILE A 106 -27.33 3.52 -8.94
CA ILE A 106 -26.08 3.51 -9.72
C ILE A 106 -25.16 4.64 -9.26
N ALA A 107 -25.66 5.87 -9.16
CA ALA A 107 -24.87 7.00 -8.67
C ALA A 107 -24.32 6.75 -7.25
N PHE A 108 -25.11 6.08 -6.41
CA PHE A 108 -24.68 5.65 -5.08
C PHE A 108 -23.59 4.59 -5.14
N ALA A 109 -23.75 3.54 -5.95
CA ALA A 109 -22.74 2.50 -6.10
C ALA A 109 -21.40 3.07 -6.60
N GLN A 110 -21.44 3.97 -7.60
CA GLN A 110 -20.27 4.69 -8.08
C GLN A 110 -19.60 5.53 -6.96
N THR A 111 -20.40 6.23 -6.16
CA THR A 111 -19.90 7.00 -5.01
C THR A 111 -19.30 6.10 -3.94
N TYR A 112 -19.92 4.95 -3.65
CA TYR A 112 -19.40 3.96 -2.71
C TYR A 112 -18.02 3.47 -3.16
N PHE A 113 -17.84 3.10 -4.43
CA PHE A 113 -16.53 2.68 -4.94
C PHE A 113 -15.50 3.79 -4.83
N ALA A 114 -15.83 5.03 -5.21
CA ALA A 114 -14.92 6.16 -5.05
C ALA A 114 -14.48 6.34 -3.58
N VAL A 115 -15.41 6.22 -2.63
CA VAL A 115 -15.11 6.30 -1.20
C VAL A 115 -14.28 5.11 -0.72
N GLN A 116 -14.57 3.89 -1.16
CA GLN A 116 -13.82 2.70 -0.76
C GLN A 116 -12.41 2.70 -1.33
N THR A 117 -12.22 3.03 -2.60
CA THR A 117 -10.90 3.23 -3.21
C THR A 117 -10.12 4.28 -2.44
N ARG A 118 -10.74 5.43 -2.13
CA ARG A 118 -10.11 6.47 -1.34
C ARG A 118 -9.71 5.99 0.07
N LYS A 119 -10.54 5.19 0.72
CA LYS A 119 -10.20 4.58 2.02
C LYS A 119 -9.01 3.64 1.90
N GLN A 120 -8.98 2.80 0.86
CA GLN A 120 -7.89 1.86 0.62
C GLN A 120 -6.56 2.61 0.36
N GLU A 121 -6.55 3.64 -0.47
CA GLU A 121 -5.37 4.49 -0.69
C GLU A 121 -4.85 5.10 0.62
N ILE A 122 -5.76 5.58 1.48
CA ILE A 122 -5.39 6.15 2.79
C ILE A 122 -4.81 5.06 3.71
N ILE A 123 -5.37 3.86 3.70
CA ILE A 123 -4.86 2.72 4.48
C ILE A 123 -3.46 2.32 3.99
N GLU A 124 -3.26 2.16 2.68
CA GLU A 124 -1.97 1.82 2.09
C GLU A 124 -0.91 2.88 2.42
N LYS A 125 -1.26 4.16 2.27
CA LYS A 125 -0.39 5.27 2.68
C LYS A 125 -0.01 5.17 4.17
N ARG A 126 -0.98 4.88 5.05
CA ARG A 126 -0.73 4.71 6.49
C ARG A 126 0.19 3.52 6.79
N LEU A 127 -0.03 2.38 6.13
CA LEU A 127 0.82 1.21 6.29
C LEU A 127 2.27 1.52 5.89
N ALA A 128 2.47 2.21 4.76
CA ALA A 128 3.79 2.65 4.33
C ALA A 128 4.45 3.64 5.32
N GLU A 129 3.67 4.57 5.89
CA GLU A 129 4.14 5.51 6.91
C GLU A 129 4.55 4.78 8.22
N ILE A 130 3.78 3.79 8.66
CA ILE A 130 4.08 2.94 9.84
C ILE A 130 5.33 2.11 9.59
N GLU A 131 5.44 1.47 8.43
CA GLU A 131 6.63 0.69 8.06
C GLU A 131 7.89 1.58 8.09
N ARG A 132 7.80 2.81 7.57
CA ARG A 132 8.92 3.74 7.60
C ARG A 132 9.32 4.15 9.03
N LEU A 133 8.34 4.36 9.90
CA LEU A 133 8.59 4.63 11.32
C LEU A 133 9.35 3.48 11.99
N GLN A 134 8.90 2.25 11.76
CA GLN A 134 9.56 1.04 12.27
C GLN A 134 10.98 0.89 11.72
N ALA A 135 11.17 1.10 10.41
CA ALA A 135 12.50 1.06 9.80
C ALA A 135 13.44 2.12 10.41
N ARG A 136 12.93 3.33 10.67
CA ARG A 136 13.71 4.41 11.28
C ARG A 136 14.12 4.10 12.72
N GLU A 137 13.23 3.44 13.47
CA GLU A 137 13.50 2.96 14.82
C GLU A 137 14.58 1.88 14.81
N LYS A 138 14.48 0.88 13.92
CA LYS A 138 15.51 -0.16 13.74
C LYS A 138 16.86 0.42 13.37
N LEU A 139 16.92 1.35 12.42
CA LEU A 139 18.15 2.07 12.09
C LEU A 139 18.75 2.79 13.30
N SER A 140 17.92 3.40 14.15
CA SER A 140 18.40 4.04 15.39
C SER A 140 19.02 3.02 16.35
N GLN A 141 18.45 1.82 16.44
CA GLN A 141 18.96 0.73 17.27
C GLN A 141 20.29 0.18 16.71
N SER A 142 20.38 -0.07 15.39
CA SER A 142 21.62 -0.54 14.76
C SER A 142 22.72 0.51 14.78
N GLU A 143 22.41 1.81 14.63
CA GLU A 143 23.37 2.90 14.80
C GLU A 143 23.93 2.94 16.23
N LYS A 144 23.08 2.75 17.26
CA LYS A 144 23.52 2.67 18.66
C LYS A 144 24.41 1.46 18.92
N LEU A 145 24.03 0.29 18.39
CA LEU A 145 24.81 -0.93 18.54
C LEU A 145 26.18 -0.80 17.87
N LEU A 146 26.19 -0.35 16.61
CA LEU A 146 27.42 -0.09 15.87
C LEU A 146 28.31 0.90 16.61
N SER A 147 27.75 2.01 17.10
CA SER A 147 28.50 2.99 17.89
C SER A 147 29.12 2.35 19.13
N GLY A 148 28.37 1.54 19.89
CA GLY A 148 28.89 0.87 21.08
C GLY A 148 29.99 -0.16 20.79
N VAL A 149 29.89 -0.86 19.65
CA VAL A 149 30.94 -1.77 19.16
C VAL A 149 32.20 -0.99 18.77
N ILE A 150 32.05 0.13 18.08
CA ILE A 150 33.14 0.99 17.63
C ILE A 150 33.87 1.66 18.81
N PHE A 151 33.14 2.13 19.83
CA PHE A 151 33.74 2.73 21.03
C PHE A 151 34.65 1.76 21.80
N LYS A 152 34.31 0.46 21.83
CA LYS A 152 35.14 -0.58 22.47
C LYS A 152 36.45 -0.89 21.72
N ARG A 153 36.70 -0.21 20.60
CA ARG A 153 37.82 -0.44 19.68
C ARG A 153 38.65 0.82 19.46
N ASP A 154 38.71 1.65 20.50
CA ASP A 154 39.50 2.89 20.56
C ASP A 154 39.13 3.94 19.49
N VAL A 155 37.84 4.03 19.16
CA VAL A 155 37.31 5.08 18.28
C VAL A 155 36.35 5.96 19.06
N ASP A 156 36.61 7.26 19.04
CA ASP A 156 35.81 8.25 19.74
C ASP A 156 34.56 8.69 18.94
N GLY A 157 33.81 9.65 19.48
CA GLY A 157 32.61 10.17 18.83
C GLY A 157 32.89 10.88 17.49
N ALA A 158 34.03 11.55 17.36
CA ALA A 158 34.43 12.23 16.13
C ALA A 158 34.78 11.21 15.04
N GLY A 159 35.53 10.18 15.38
CA GLY A 159 35.86 9.05 14.52
C GLY A 159 34.60 8.30 14.08
N PHE A 160 33.62 8.07 14.98
CA PHE A 160 32.35 7.48 14.59
C PHE A 160 31.56 8.36 13.60
N ALA A 161 31.53 9.68 13.81
CA ALA A 161 30.89 10.61 12.87
C ALA A 161 31.57 10.59 11.48
N SER A 162 32.91 10.50 11.46
CA SER A 162 33.73 10.33 10.24
C SER A 162 33.39 9.02 9.52
N ILE A 163 33.39 7.88 10.22
CA ILE A 163 33.02 6.56 9.69
C ILE A 163 31.63 6.61 9.04
N ARG A 164 30.64 7.13 9.78
CA ARG A 164 29.25 7.22 9.30
C ARG A 164 29.13 8.11 8.05
N SER A 165 29.83 9.24 8.02
CA SER A 165 29.83 10.15 6.86
C SER A 165 30.47 9.50 5.62
N LYS A 166 31.55 8.73 5.80
CA LYS A 166 32.19 7.96 4.73
C LYS A 166 31.30 6.81 4.24
N GLY A 167 30.58 6.15 5.14
CA GLY A 167 29.54 5.17 4.81
C GLY A 167 28.41 5.77 3.98
N ASP A 168 27.89 6.94 4.39
CA ASP A 168 26.90 7.68 3.62
C ASP A 168 27.43 8.04 2.23
N LYS A 169 28.67 8.54 2.14
CA LYS A 169 29.31 8.84 0.85
C LYS A 169 29.33 7.63 -0.08
N ALA A 170 29.64 6.44 0.47
CA ALA A 170 29.64 5.20 -0.29
C ALA A 170 28.21 4.80 -0.74
N LEU A 171 27.23 4.85 0.16
CA LEU A 171 25.85 4.46 -0.15
C LEU A 171 25.17 5.41 -1.15
N PHE A 172 25.41 6.70 -1.01
CA PHE A 172 24.80 7.77 -1.81
C PHE A 172 25.64 8.17 -3.03
N GLY A 173 26.57 7.34 -3.50
CA GLY A 173 27.22 7.59 -4.80
C GLY A 173 28.11 8.81 -4.82
N GLY A 174 28.80 9.09 -3.72
CA GLY A 174 29.73 10.19 -3.58
C GLY A 174 29.19 11.38 -2.77
N PHE A 175 27.91 11.39 -2.41
CA PHE A 175 27.33 12.45 -1.57
C PHE A 175 27.49 12.16 -0.09
N SER A 176 28.17 13.04 0.65
CA SER A 176 28.24 12.98 2.10
C SER A 176 26.89 13.23 2.76
N THR A 177 26.78 12.95 4.07
CA THR A 177 25.57 13.28 4.85
C THR A 177 25.16 14.74 4.70
N GLN A 178 26.11 15.68 4.71
CA GLN A 178 25.83 17.12 4.61
C GLN A 178 25.37 17.51 3.21
N GLN A 179 25.97 16.93 2.17
CA GLN A 179 25.55 17.18 0.79
C GLN A 179 24.14 16.65 0.53
N MET A 180 23.80 15.48 1.09
CA MET A 180 22.44 14.93 1.03
C MET A 180 21.44 15.80 1.79
N LYS A 181 21.80 16.33 2.98
CA LYS A 181 20.95 17.28 3.71
C LYS A 181 20.68 18.54 2.90
N HIS A 182 21.70 19.12 2.28
CA HIS A 182 21.56 20.30 1.43
C HIS A 182 20.66 20.00 0.23
N LYS A 183 20.85 18.87 -0.44
CA LYS A 183 20.03 18.42 -1.58
C LYS A 183 18.55 18.28 -1.22
N PHE A 184 18.24 17.82 0.00
CA PHE A 184 16.87 17.64 0.48
C PHE A 184 16.34 18.84 1.30
N SER A 185 17.08 19.95 1.35
CA SER A 185 16.73 21.13 2.14
C SER A 185 16.40 20.81 3.60
N ILE A 186 17.17 19.88 4.19
CA ILE A 186 17.00 19.41 5.57
C ILE A 186 17.75 20.37 6.50
N PRO A 187 17.10 20.88 7.58
CA PRO A 187 17.79 21.70 8.57
C PRO A 187 18.94 20.96 9.26
N ASP A 188 20.04 21.67 9.56
CA ASP A 188 21.26 21.05 10.10
C ASP A 188 21.03 20.30 11.42
N ASN A 189 20.13 20.81 12.27
CA ASN A 189 19.75 20.20 13.55
C ASN A 189 18.91 18.91 13.41
N ARG A 190 18.56 18.50 12.19
CA ARG A 190 17.81 17.28 11.92
C ARG A 190 18.69 16.17 11.36
N ALA A 191 18.34 14.92 11.65
CA ALA A 191 19.02 13.77 11.08
C ALA A 191 18.57 13.54 9.63
N LEU A 192 19.52 13.25 8.73
CA LEU A 192 19.21 12.88 7.33
C LEU A 192 18.20 11.73 7.27
N ALA A 193 18.38 10.71 8.12
CA ALA A 193 17.52 9.53 8.19
C ALA A 193 16.04 9.83 8.45
N ASP A 194 15.69 10.99 9.02
CA ASP A 194 14.30 11.38 9.26
C ASP A 194 13.55 11.76 7.97
N PHE A 195 14.26 11.89 6.85
CA PHE A 195 13.73 12.31 5.54
C PHE A 195 14.06 11.31 4.44
N LEU A 196 14.69 10.18 4.77
CA LEU A 196 15.01 9.15 3.79
C LEU A 196 13.77 8.29 3.50
N PRO A 197 13.60 7.82 2.25
CA PRO A 197 12.64 6.76 1.92
C PRO A 197 12.91 5.47 2.70
N THR A 198 11.87 4.66 2.92
CA THR A 198 11.94 3.40 3.67
C THR A 198 13.05 2.48 3.19
N ILE A 199 13.18 2.30 1.86
CA ILE A 199 14.20 1.44 1.26
C ILE A 199 15.61 1.90 1.60
N THR A 200 15.85 3.21 1.61
CA THR A 200 17.15 3.79 1.93
C THR A 200 17.47 3.66 3.42
N ILE A 201 16.47 3.83 4.30
CA ILE A 201 16.62 3.59 5.74
C ILE A 201 17.04 2.13 5.98
N LYS A 202 16.34 1.17 5.38
CA LYS A 202 16.66 -0.27 5.50
C LYS A 202 18.04 -0.61 4.92
N ALA A 203 18.45 0.05 3.84
CA ALA A 203 19.78 -0.12 3.26
C ALA A 203 20.88 0.33 4.23
N LYS A 204 20.72 1.50 4.87
CA LYS A 204 21.64 1.96 5.92
C LYS A 204 21.68 1.02 7.11
N ASP A 205 20.49 0.57 7.54
CA ASP A 205 20.34 -0.36 8.67
C ASP A 205 21.11 -1.66 8.42
N PHE A 206 20.92 -2.26 7.25
CA PHE A 206 21.60 -3.47 6.86
C PHE A 206 23.13 -3.29 6.76
N ALA A 207 23.59 -2.16 6.20
CA ALA A 207 25.02 -1.86 6.18
C ALA A 207 25.62 -1.71 7.59
N ASN A 208 24.87 -1.12 8.53
CA ASN A 208 25.28 -1.03 9.94
C ASN A 208 25.35 -2.42 10.59
N GLU A 209 24.37 -3.27 10.37
CA GLU A 209 24.34 -4.63 10.90
C GLU A 209 25.53 -5.47 10.40
N ILE A 210 25.79 -5.46 9.08
CA ILE A 210 26.94 -6.17 8.51
C ILE A 210 28.25 -5.63 9.09
N THR A 211 28.39 -4.31 9.17
CA THR A 211 29.61 -3.68 9.74
C THR A 211 29.79 -4.10 11.19
N THR A 212 28.72 -4.09 11.99
CA THR A 212 28.74 -4.50 13.41
C THR A 212 29.16 -5.96 13.55
N PHE A 213 28.58 -6.83 12.72
CA PHE A 213 28.86 -8.25 12.71
C PHE A 213 30.33 -8.53 12.32
N ASN A 214 30.80 -7.97 11.20
CA ASN A 214 32.17 -8.18 10.72
C ASN A 214 33.21 -7.56 11.68
N THR A 215 32.93 -6.37 12.22
CA THR A 215 33.79 -5.72 13.22
C THR A 215 33.95 -6.57 14.49
N THR A 216 32.90 -7.33 14.85
CA THR A 216 32.93 -8.27 15.98
C THR A 216 33.62 -9.58 15.64
N ARG A 217 33.23 -10.22 14.53
CA ARG A 217 33.79 -11.50 14.07
C ARG A 217 35.30 -11.40 13.82
N ASP A 218 35.73 -10.33 13.15
CA ASP A 218 37.11 -10.18 12.67
C ASP A 218 37.97 -9.34 13.63
N ASN A 219 37.42 -8.98 14.80
CA ASN A 219 38.07 -8.18 15.84
C ASN A 219 38.77 -6.91 15.30
N LEU A 220 38.12 -6.20 14.37
CA LEU A 220 38.68 -4.98 13.77
C LEU A 220 38.94 -3.91 14.84
N GLN A 221 40.04 -3.15 14.71
CA GLN A 221 40.49 -2.15 15.69
C GLN A 221 40.77 -0.79 15.05
N GLY A 222 40.43 0.29 15.75
CA GLY A 222 40.71 1.66 15.32
C GLY A 222 39.89 2.15 14.13
N GLU A 223 39.94 3.47 13.89
CA GLU A 223 39.05 4.13 12.92
C GLU A 223 39.28 3.65 11.48
N ILE A 224 40.54 3.43 11.09
CA ILE A 224 40.91 3.13 9.71
C ILE A 224 40.33 1.79 9.24
N SER A 225 40.50 0.74 10.05
CA SER A 225 40.05 -0.61 9.69
C SER A 225 38.52 -0.68 9.62
N ILE A 226 37.84 -0.09 10.61
CA ILE A 226 36.38 -0.04 10.70
C ILE A 226 35.80 0.85 9.59
N THR A 227 36.45 1.97 9.25
CA THR A 227 36.07 2.80 8.10
C THR A 227 36.07 2.00 6.81
N LYS A 228 37.15 1.25 6.55
CA LYS A 228 37.29 0.45 5.32
C LYS A 228 36.17 -0.59 5.23
N GLU A 229 35.89 -1.27 6.33
CA GLU A 229 34.81 -2.24 6.43
C GLU A 229 33.44 -1.59 6.19
N HIS A 230 33.16 -0.47 6.87
CA HIS A 230 31.88 0.22 6.74
C HIS A 230 31.65 0.78 5.32
N VAL A 231 32.69 1.36 4.70
CA VAL A 231 32.63 1.85 3.32
C VAL A 231 32.40 0.72 2.34
N LYS A 232 33.07 -0.43 2.51
CA LYS A 232 32.87 -1.62 1.69
C LYS A 232 31.42 -2.09 1.77
N ASN A 233 30.88 -2.28 2.98
CA ASN A 233 29.51 -2.75 3.18
C ASN A 233 28.48 -1.79 2.57
N ASN A 234 28.65 -0.47 2.73
CA ASN A 234 27.76 0.51 2.09
C ASN A 234 27.88 0.51 0.56
N THR A 235 29.08 0.28 0.02
CA THR A 235 29.30 0.14 -1.43
C THR A 235 28.60 -1.11 -1.97
N ASP A 236 28.70 -2.23 -1.26
CA ASP A 236 28.05 -3.49 -1.67
C ASP A 236 26.52 -3.37 -1.64
N VAL A 237 25.96 -2.75 -0.59
CA VAL A 237 24.52 -2.45 -0.50
C VAL A 237 24.09 -1.50 -1.62
N ARG A 238 24.87 -0.46 -1.92
CA ARG A 238 24.60 0.44 -3.06
C ARG A 238 24.58 -0.32 -4.38
N ASN A 239 25.58 -1.17 -4.62
CA ASN A 239 25.68 -1.95 -5.86
C ASN A 239 24.49 -2.89 -6.03
N LEU A 240 24.01 -3.50 -4.93
CA LEU A 240 22.79 -4.31 -4.94
C LEU A 240 21.57 -3.49 -5.38
N LEU A 241 21.38 -2.30 -4.81
CA LEU A 241 20.29 -1.39 -5.18
C LEU A 241 20.39 -0.95 -6.65
N ALA A 242 21.59 -0.61 -7.11
CA ALA A 242 21.84 -0.18 -8.49
C ALA A 242 21.48 -1.26 -9.51
N ARG A 243 21.76 -2.55 -9.23
CA ARG A 243 21.33 -3.69 -10.08
C ARG A 243 19.81 -3.79 -10.23
N LYS A 244 19.04 -3.20 -9.31
CA LYS A 244 17.58 -3.10 -9.36
C LYS A 244 17.09 -1.72 -9.83
N ASN A 245 17.98 -0.90 -10.40
CA ASN A 245 17.72 0.48 -10.82
C ASN A 245 17.28 1.42 -9.68
N ILE A 246 17.70 1.13 -8.45
CA ILE A 246 17.43 1.96 -7.27
C ILE A 246 18.71 2.73 -6.92
N TYR A 247 18.65 4.06 -6.99
CA TYR A 247 19.77 4.95 -6.67
C TYR A 247 19.38 5.82 -5.48
N PRO A 248 19.85 5.53 -4.25
CA PRO A 248 19.43 6.22 -3.02
C PRO A 248 19.45 7.76 -3.09
N GLU A 249 20.46 8.31 -3.76
CA GLU A 249 20.68 9.74 -3.95
C GLU A 249 19.73 10.38 -4.97
N LYS A 250 19.06 9.59 -5.81
CA LYS A 250 18.07 10.07 -6.80
C LYS A 250 16.63 9.92 -6.30
N LEU A 251 16.40 9.21 -5.20
CA LEU A 251 15.07 9.06 -4.63
C LEU A 251 14.62 10.39 -3.99
N PRO A 252 13.31 10.73 -4.08
CA PRO A 252 12.79 11.94 -3.47
C PRO A 252 12.87 11.87 -1.95
N ALA A 253 13.04 13.03 -1.31
CA ALA A 253 12.95 13.13 0.14
C ALA A 253 11.53 12.76 0.62
N ALA A 254 11.46 12.00 1.71
CA ALA A 254 10.21 11.72 2.39
C ALA A 254 9.84 12.86 3.35
N GLU A 255 8.55 12.99 3.67
CA GLU A 255 8.11 13.89 4.74
C GLU A 255 8.84 13.56 6.04
N ASP A 256 9.12 14.55 6.87
CA ASP A 256 9.71 14.38 8.19
C ASP A 256 9.00 13.29 9.04
N VAL A 257 9.74 12.26 9.46
CA VAL A 257 9.26 11.17 10.34
C VAL A 257 8.59 11.70 11.63
N LYS A 258 9.06 12.80 12.23
CA LYS A 258 8.44 13.37 13.43
C LYS A 258 7.05 13.93 13.14
N LYS A 259 6.85 14.56 11.98
CA LYS A 259 5.52 15.06 11.55
C LYS A 259 4.58 13.89 11.32
N VAL A 260 5.04 12.86 10.61
CA VAL A 260 4.28 11.63 10.37
C VAL A 260 3.87 10.96 11.69
N SER A 261 4.80 10.80 12.64
CA SER A 261 4.50 10.23 13.95
C SER A 261 3.43 11.02 14.72
N ARG A 262 3.49 12.35 14.70
CA ARG A 262 2.48 13.22 15.35
C ARG A 262 1.12 13.05 14.69
N LYS A 263 1.07 13.02 13.36
CA LYS A 263 -0.16 12.83 12.59
C LYS A 263 -0.85 11.51 12.91
N ILE A 264 -0.10 10.40 12.95
CA ILE A 264 -0.65 9.09 13.30
C ILE A 264 -1.19 9.08 14.74
N LYS A 265 -0.49 9.73 15.68
CA LYS A 265 -0.95 9.85 17.08
C LYS A 265 -2.24 10.67 17.19
N SER A 266 -2.34 11.80 16.51
CA SER A 266 -3.56 12.63 16.53
C SER A 266 -4.74 11.89 15.91
N GLU A 267 -4.54 11.22 14.78
CA GLU A 267 -5.60 10.45 14.11
C GLU A 267 -6.09 9.27 14.98
N ARG A 268 -5.20 8.59 15.71
CA ARG A 268 -5.59 7.54 16.66
C ARG A 268 -6.42 8.09 17.82
N LYS A 269 -6.10 9.29 18.31
CA LYS A 269 -6.86 9.96 19.38
C LYS A 269 -8.26 10.35 18.91
N GLU A 270 -8.39 10.88 17.70
CA GLU A 270 -9.70 11.21 17.10
C GLU A 270 -10.55 9.95 16.86
N LEU A 271 -9.95 8.84 16.42
CA LEU A 271 -10.67 7.56 16.27
C LEU A 271 -11.13 6.95 17.60
N GLY A 272 -10.38 7.18 18.68
CA GLY A 272 -10.78 6.78 20.03
C GLY A 272 -12.03 7.55 20.49
N LYS A 273 -12.09 8.86 20.24
CA LYS A 273 -13.23 9.71 20.61
C LYS A 273 -14.53 9.43 19.84
N ILE A 274 -14.45 8.82 18.66
CA ILE A 274 -15.63 8.48 17.84
C ILE A 274 -16.26 7.14 18.30
N ARG A 275 -15.54 6.38 19.14
CA ARG A 275 -16.00 5.09 19.68
C ARG A 275 -16.68 5.20 21.04
N ASP A 276 -16.66 6.38 21.66
CA ASP A 276 -17.38 6.75 22.88
C ASP A 276 -18.56 7.66 22.53
#